data_AF-A0A7Y5BZ18-F1
#
_entry.id   AF-A0A7Y5BZ18-F1
#
_cell.length_a   1.000
_cell.length_b   1.000
_cell.length_c   1.000
_cell.angle_alpha   90.00
_cell.angle_beta   90.00
_cell.angle_gamma   90.00
#
_symmetry.space_group_name_H-M   'P 1'
#
loop_
_entity.id
_entity.type
_entity.pdbx_description
1 polymer ?
#
loop_
_entity_poly.entity_id
_entity_poly.type
_entity_poly.pdbx_seq_one_letter_code
_entity_poly.pdbx_strand_id
1 'polypeptide(L)'
;MQTPPPDLSPDTPSDTPELFEEPPRETPREVEPPAKGPQDSTWIYKLLLLLILVVGAYLRFRGVDWDEFQYVHPDERFLGFVENDIQPVQSLGEYFNTATSTLNPMNRGHDFFVYGTLPIFLLRYVMEWTGNSGYANFAAVGRPLSGFFDLMTVWVLYLIASRLFNRKVGLLAAAFSAFAVLQIQLSHFFTVDIYANFFIWLSLYFAVVIAQSANPQTNQPTNLQSLLALPRHPAFLPSLLFGLFSGMALASKISAYPLVLMLPVAAGIYLLHQPAKMRVSSAIEMTALMALGGAMFFLAFRV
;
A
#
# COMPACT_ATOMS: atom_id res chain seq x y z
N MET A 1 0.16 115.84 23.56
CA MET A 1 1.34 115.01 23.25
C MET A 1 0.83 113.62 22.93
N GLN A 2 0.76 113.28 21.64
CA GLN A 2 0.33 111.99 21.13
C GLN A 2 1.49 111.00 21.25
N THR A 3 1.30 109.94 22.03
CA THR A 3 2.18 108.77 22.07
C THR A 3 1.80 107.82 20.93
N PRO A 4 2.77 107.19 20.24
CA PRO A 4 2.52 106.38 19.05
C PRO A 4 1.95 105.00 19.41
N PRO A 5 1.24 104.33 18.47
CA PRO A 5 0.66 103.00 18.70
C PRO A 5 1.73 101.89 18.72
N PRO A 6 1.47 100.76 19.40
CA PRO A 6 2.41 99.65 19.46
C PRO A 6 2.46 98.86 18.15
N ASP A 7 3.69 98.45 17.84
CA ASP A 7 4.12 97.62 16.71
C ASP A 7 3.45 96.24 16.74
N LEU A 8 2.65 95.93 15.72
CA LEU A 8 2.07 94.61 15.48
C LEU A 8 2.88 93.94 14.36
N SER A 9 4.00 93.33 14.73
CA SER A 9 4.66 92.31 13.92
C SER A 9 3.93 90.97 14.12
N PRO A 10 3.59 90.24 13.04
CA PRO A 10 2.98 88.93 13.17
C PRO A 10 4.05 87.89 13.53
N ASP A 11 4.01 87.38 14.76
CA ASP A 11 4.70 86.15 15.14
C ASP A 11 4.26 85.03 14.20
N THR A 12 5.18 84.63 13.32
CA THR A 12 5.07 83.43 12.50
C THR A 12 5.48 82.26 13.39
N PRO A 13 4.60 81.27 13.66
CA PRO A 13 5.07 80.04 14.27
C PRO A 13 5.93 79.31 13.23
N SER A 14 7.21 79.12 13.55
CA SER A 14 8.10 78.25 12.81
C SER A 14 7.68 76.80 13.02
N ASP A 15 6.68 76.33 12.27
CA ASP A 15 6.39 74.91 12.11
C ASP A 15 7.52 74.29 11.27
N THR A 16 8.65 74.01 11.90
CA THR A 16 9.53 72.93 11.43
C THR A 16 8.80 71.62 11.67
N PRO A 17 8.48 70.84 10.63
CA PRO A 17 7.95 69.50 10.85
C PRO A 17 9.04 68.68 11.54
N GLU A 18 8.80 68.27 12.78
CA GLU A 18 9.59 67.24 13.45
C GLU A 18 9.61 66.02 12.50
N LEU A 19 10.77 65.74 11.92
CA LEU A 19 11.03 64.45 11.29
C LEU A 19 10.83 63.42 12.39
N PHE A 20 9.70 62.71 12.35
CA PHE A 20 9.57 61.42 13.02
C PHE A 20 10.69 60.52 12.47
N GLU A 21 11.78 60.39 13.21
CA GLU A 21 12.77 59.35 12.96
C GLU A 21 12.05 58.01 13.07
N GLU A 22 11.88 57.31 11.94
CA GLU A 22 11.45 55.92 11.94
C GLU A 22 12.41 55.15 12.87
N PRO A 23 11.90 54.36 13.84
CA PRO A 23 12.77 53.49 14.62
C PRO A 23 13.55 52.59 13.66
N PRO A 24 14.83 52.30 13.94
CA PRO A 24 15.68 51.54 13.04
C PRO A 24 15.00 50.21 12.70
N ARG A 25 14.80 49.95 11.39
CA ARG A 25 14.27 48.68 10.90
C ARG A 25 15.15 47.57 11.44
N GLU A 26 14.63 46.79 12.39
CA GLU A 26 15.26 45.55 12.78
C GLU A 26 15.43 44.71 11.51
N THR A 27 16.68 44.46 11.12
CA THR A 27 17.00 43.48 10.09
C THR A 27 16.30 42.17 10.48
N PRO A 28 15.52 41.53 9.60
CA PRO A 28 14.89 40.26 9.91
C PRO A 28 15.97 39.31 10.44
N ARG A 29 15.84 38.86 11.69
CA ARG A 29 16.73 37.83 12.23
C ARG A 29 16.65 36.67 11.27
N GLU A 30 17.77 36.38 10.60
CA GLU A 30 17.91 35.20 9.78
C GLU A 30 17.67 34.01 10.72
N VAL A 31 16.49 33.38 10.56
CA VAL A 31 16.13 32.22 11.35
C VAL A 31 17.09 31.13 10.91
N GLU A 32 18.15 30.91 11.69
CA GLU A 32 19.05 29.80 11.47
C GLU A 32 18.19 28.53 11.29
N PRO A 33 18.41 27.75 10.22
CA PRO A 33 17.66 26.52 10.03
C PRO A 33 17.84 25.66 11.29
N PRO A 34 16.77 25.04 11.81
CA PRO A 34 16.86 24.24 13.01
C PRO A 34 17.99 23.23 12.81
N ALA A 35 18.96 23.26 13.73
CA ALA A 35 20.09 22.34 13.73
C ALA A 35 19.55 20.93 13.48
N LYS A 36 20.03 20.27 12.41
CA LYS A 36 19.64 18.89 12.09
C LYS A 36 19.92 18.07 13.36
N GLY A 37 18.84 17.62 14.02
CA GLY A 37 18.93 16.72 15.16
C GLY A 37 19.81 15.52 14.80
N PRO A 38 20.43 14.87 15.80
CA PRO A 38 21.46 13.87 15.55
C PRO A 38 20.90 12.82 14.59
N GLN A 39 21.69 12.53 13.56
CA GLN A 39 21.40 11.58 12.49
C GLN A 39 21.47 10.14 13.03
N ASP A 40 20.81 9.90 14.17
CA ASP A 40 20.99 8.72 15.00
C ASP A 40 20.18 7.57 14.42
N SER A 41 20.93 6.72 13.73
CA SER A 41 20.76 5.29 13.66
C SER A 41 19.57 4.74 12.86
N THR A 42 19.32 5.32 11.69
CA THR A 42 18.50 4.69 10.64
C THR A 42 18.97 3.26 10.32
N TRP A 43 20.27 2.96 10.49
CA TRP A 43 20.86 1.66 10.19
C TRP A 43 20.52 0.59 11.25
N ILE A 44 20.42 0.94 12.54
CA ILE A 44 20.00 -0.03 13.58
C ILE A 44 18.59 -0.54 13.29
N TYR A 45 17.65 0.35 12.92
CA TYR A 45 16.28 -0.09 12.58
C TYR A 45 16.27 -1.06 11.39
N LYS A 46 17.11 -0.81 10.37
CA LYS A 46 17.25 -1.71 9.22
C LYS A 46 17.84 -3.06 9.63
N LEU A 47 18.87 -3.06 10.49
CA LEU A 47 19.50 -4.28 10.99
C LEU A 47 18.55 -5.09 11.86
N LEU A 48 17.78 -4.45 12.74
CA LEU A 48 16.76 -5.11 13.55
C LEU A 48 15.64 -5.70 12.68
N LEU A 49 15.17 -4.97 11.67
CA LEU A 49 14.20 -5.51 10.72
C LEU A 49 14.77 -6.71 9.97
N LEU A 50 16.01 -6.62 9.48
CA LEU A 50 16.69 -7.73 8.81
C LEU A 50 16.78 -8.95 9.72
N LEU A 51 17.17 -8.76 10.99
CA LEU A 51 17.22 -9.83 11.99
C LEU A 51 15.85 -10.48 12.18
N ILE A 52 14.78 -9.68 12.33
CA ILE A 52 13.41 -10.19 12.46
C ILE A 52 13.02 -11.01 11.23
N LEU A 53 13.33 -10.53 10.02
CA LEU A 53 13.01 -11.25 8.78
C LEU A 53 13.84 -12.53 8.63
N VAL A 54 15.12 -12.54 9.01
CA VAL A 54 15.96 -13.74 8.99
C VAL A 54 15.47 -14.79 9.98
N VAL A 55 15.13 -14.38 11.20
CA VAL A 55 14.55 -15.30 12.21
C VAL A 55 13.17 -15.76 11.78
N GLY A 56 12.33 -14.87 11.26
CA GLY A 56 11.02 -15.19 10.71
C GLY A 56 11.10 -16.17 9.54
N ALA A 57 12.07 -16.02 8.66
CA ALA A 57 12.36 -16.94 7.57
C ALA A 57 12.80 -18.30 8.12
N TYR A 58 13.76 -18.33 9.05
CA TYR A 58 14.22 -19.56 9.68
C TYR A 58 13.06 -20.37 10.26
N LEU A 59 12.11 -19.71 10.94
CA LEU A 59 10.94 -20.36 11.51
C LEU A 59 9.97 -20.90 10.47
N ARG A 60 9.87 -20.30 9.27
CA ARG A 60 8.88 -20.68 8.22
C ARG A 60 9.40 -21.71 7.22
N PHE A 61 10.72 -21.79 7.06
CA PHE A 61 11.37 -22.64 6.06
C PHE A 61 12.05 -23.87 6.66
N ARG A 62 12.11 -24.00 7.99
CA ARG A 62 12.72 -25.17 8.63
C ARG A 62 11.73 -26.33 8.67
N GLY A 63 12.14 -27.48 8.14
CA GLY A 63 11.32 -28.68 8.14
C GLY A 63 10.15 -28.56 7.16
N VAL A 64 10.43 -28.20 5.91
CA VAL A 64 9.41 -28.14 4.84
C VAL A 64 8.69 -29.47 4.66
N ASP A 65 9.39 -30.57 4.92
CA ASP A 65 8.96 -31.98 4.84
C ASP A 65 8.61 -32.59 6.20
N TRP A 66 8.28 -31.76 7.20
CA TRP A 66 8.03 -32.20 8.58
C TRP A 66 6.96 -33.30 8.75
N ASP A 67 6.02 -33.40 7.81
CA ASP A 67 4.95 -34.41 7.80
C ASP A 67 5.24 -35.60 6.88
N GLU A 68 6.47 -35.75 6.40
CA GLU A 68 6.90 -36.83 5.50
C GLU A 68 5.98 -37.04 4.29
N PHE A 69 5.45 -35.93 3.74
CA PHE A 69 4.50 -35.93 2.61
C PHE A 69 3.22 -36.75 2.87
N GLN A 70 2.75 -36.78 4.12
CA GLN A 70 1.46 -37.39 4.47
C GLN A 70 0.27 -36.48 4.13
N TYR A 71 0.51 -35.21 3.76
CA TYR A 71 -0.51 -34.22 3.36
C TYR A 71 -1.64 -34.12 4.39
N VAL A 72 -1.25 -33.93 5.65
CA VAL A 72 -2.18 -34.00 6.79
C VAL A 72 -3.20 -32.87 6.81
N HIS A 73 -2.90 -31.74 6.16
CA HIS A 73 -3.83 -30.63 6.06
C HIS A 73 -4.85 -30.89 4.94
N PRO A 74 -6.16 -30.89 5.24
CA PRO A 74 -7.19 -31.28 4.29
C PRO A 74 -7.21 -30.38 3.04
N ASP A 75 -7.10 -29.06 3.22
CA ASP A 75 -7.10 -28.10 2.11
C ASP A 75 -5.86 -28.27 1.22
N GLU A 76 -4.66 -28.36 1.80
CA GLU A 76 -3.42 -28.61 1.04
C GLU A 76 -3.52 -29.90 0.22
N ARG A 77 -4.04 -30.98 0.82
CA ARG A 77 -4.22 -32.26 0.13
C ARG A 77 -5.17 -32.14 -1.07
N PHE A 78 -6.29 -31.44 -0.89
CA PHE A 78 -7.24 -31.18 -1.97
C PHE A 78 -6.61 -30.32 -3.08
N LEU A 79 -5.93 -29.23 -2.71
CA LEU A 79 -5.20 -28.38 -3.67
C LEU A 79 -4.13 -29.16 -4.42
N GLY A 80 -3.46 -30.11 -3.78
CA GLY A 80 -2.51 -31.01 -4.41
C GLY A 80 -3.13 -31.88 -5.52
N PHE A 81 -4.35 -32.37 -5.33
CA PHE A 81 -5.07 -33.10 -6.39
C PHE A 81 -5.40 -32.20 -7.57
N VAL A 82 -5.92 -31.00 -7.30
CA VAL A 82 -6.23 -30.01 -8.34
C VAL A 82 -4.98 -29.66 -9.15
N GLU A 83 -3.87 -29.40 -8.47
CA GLU A 83 -2.57 -29.02 -9.07
C GLU A 83 -1.94 -30.10 -9.95
N ASN A 84 -2.20 -31.36 -9.61
CA ASN A 84 -1.78 -32.48 -10.44
C ASN A 84 -2.54 -32.53 -11.78
N ASP A 85 -3.81 -32.10 -11.79
CA ASP A 85 -4.72 -32.29 -12.93
C ASP A 85 -4.81 -31.07 -13.85
N ILE A 86 -4.62 -29.86 -13.32
CA ILE A 86 -4.53 -28.62 -14.11
C ILE A 86 -3.23 -28.58 -14.91
N GLN A 87 -3.28 -27.93 -16.08
CA GLN A 87 -2.13 -27.84 -16.99
C GLN A 87 -1.93 -26.40 -17.47
N PRO A 88 -0.67 -25.95 -17.65
CA PRO A 88 -0.38 -24.67 -18.27
C PRO A 88 -1.06 -24.52 -19.62
N VAL A 89 -1.56 -23.32 -19.91
CA VAL A 89 -2.15 -22.97 -21.21
C VAL A 89 -1.07 -22.47 -22.17
N GLN A 90 -1.31 -22.62 -23.47
CA GLN A 90 -0.34 -22.20 -24.50
C GLN A 90 -0.56 -20.74 -24.96
N SER A 91 -1.72 -20.17 -24.65
CA SER A 91 -2.09 -18.82 -25.08
C SER A 91 -2.96 -18.07 -24.07
N LEU A 92 -2.94 -16.73 -24.14
CA LEU A 92 -3.85 -15.88 -23.37
C LEU A 92 -5.33 -16.12 -23.73
N GLY A 93 -5.63 -16.51 -24.97
CA GLY A 93 -6.99 -16.84 -25.39
C GLY A 93 -7.55 -18.07 -24.66
N GLU A 94 -6.72 -19.10 -24.48
CA GLU A 94 -7.07 -20.28 -23.67
C GLU A 94 -7.26 -19.92 -22.20
N TYR A 95 -6.40 -19.06 -21.65
CA TYR A 95 -6.52 -18.57 -20.28
C TYR A 95 -7.90 -17.92 -20.04
N PHE A 96 -8.29 -16.97 -20.88
CA PHE A 96 -9.54 -16.22 -20.70
C PHE A 96 -10.81 -16.99 -21.10
N ASN A 97 -10.69 -18.12 -21.81
CA ASN A 97 -11.80 -19.00 -22.12
C ASN A 97 -12.06 -20.01 -21.00
N THR A 98 -12.80 -19.59 -19.97
CA THR A 98 -13.12 -20.42 -18.80
C THR A 98 -13.78 -21.76 -19.14
N ALA A 99 -14.55 -21.84 -20.24
CA ALA A 99 -15.27 -23.05 -20.62
C ALA A 99 -14.34 -24.17 -21.12
N THR A 100 -13.14 -23.83 -21.60
CA THR A 100 -12.20 -24.81 -22.17
C THR A 100 -10.82 -24.79 -21.52
N SER A 101 -10.52 -23.76 -20.71
CA SER A 101 -9.21 -23.56 -20.09
C SER A 101 -8.79 -24.79 -19.29
N THR A 102 -7.57 -25.27 -19.55
CA THR A 102 -6.95 -26.39 -18.83
C THR A 102 -6.52 -26.03 -17.41
N LEU A 103 -6.45 -24.73 -17.11
CA LEU A 103 -6.18 -24.20 -15.78
C LEU A 103 -7.44 -24.19 -14.91
N ASN A 104 -8.64 -24.18 -15.49
CA ASN A 104 -9.87 -24.16 -14.69
C ASN A 104 -10.09 -25.55 -14.04
N PRO A 105 -10.10 -25.67 -12.69
CA PRO A 105 -10.30 -26.94 -12.00
C PRO A 105 -11.60 -27.66 -12.38
N MET A 106 -12.66 -26.92 -12.68
CA MET A 106 -13.96 -27.48 -13.09
C MET A 106 -13.84 -28.28 -14.40
N ASN A 107 -12.99 -27.84 -15.34
CA ASN A 107 -12.75 -28.56 -16.59
C ASN A 107 -11.87 -29.80 -16.41
N ARG A 108 -11.37 -30.04 -15.19
CA ARG A 108 -10.50 -31.15 -14.80
C ARG A 108 -11.14 -32.09 -13.78
N GLY A 109 -12.46 -32.06 -13.65
CA GLY A 109 -13.22 -32.96 -12.77
C GLY A 109 -13.31 -32.49 -11.32
N HIS A 110 -12.90 -31.25 -11.03
CA HIS A 110 -13.03 -30.61 -9.72
C HIS A 110 -14.20 -29.62 -9.71
N ASP A 111 -15.42 -30.12 -9.96
CA ASP A 111 -16.65 -29.32 -10.08
C ASP A 111 -16.94 -28.48 -8.81
N PHE A 112 -16.53 -28.99 -7.65
CA PHE A 112 -16.64 -28.30 -6.37
C PHE A 112 -15.29 -27.67 -5.96
N PHE A 113 -14.93 -26.59 -6.63
CA PHE A 113 -13.75 -25.78 -6.29
C PHE A 113 -14.18 -24.43 -5.70
N VAL A 114 -14.04 -24.28 -4.37
CA VAL A 114 -14.47 -23.09 -3.62
C VAL A 114 -13.33 -22.12 -3.28
N TYR A 115 -12.11 -22.47 -3.68
CA TYR A 115 -10.92 -21.67 -3.44
C TYR A 115 -10.70 -20.66 -4.57
N GLY A 116 -9.85 -19.66 -4.31
CA GLY A 116 -9.38 -18.79 -5.37
C GLY A 116 -8.39 -19.51 -6.29
N THR A 117 -8.41 -19.15 -7.58
CA THR A 117 -7.57 -19.77 -8.62
C THR A 117 -6.15 -19.19 -8.69
N LEU A 118 -5.93 -17.97 -8.20
CA LEU A 118 -4.62 -17.32 -8.33
C LEU A 118 -3.47 -18.12 -7.67
N PRO A 119 -3.60 -18.63 -6.43
CA PRO A 119 -2.51 -19.37 -5.79
C PRO A 119 -2.15 -20.65 -6.53
N ILE A 120 -3.14 -21.38 -7.06
CA ILE A 120 -2.89 -22.61 -7.82
C ILE A 120 -2.29 -22.31 -9.20
N PHE A 121 -2.68 -21.21 -9.84
CA PHE A 121 -2.06 -20.85 -11.13
C PHE A 121 -0.61 -20.46 -10.92
N LEU A 122 -0.35 -19.65 -9.89
CA LEU A 122 1.01 -19.25 -9.53
C LEU A 122 1.89 -20.47 -9.26
N LEU A 123 1.44 -21.40 -8.43
CA LEU A 123 2.21 -22.58 -8.10
C LEU A 123 2.39 -23.50 -9.31
N ARG A 124 1.34 -23.74 -10.12
CA ARG A 124 1.44 -24.52 -11.36
C ARG A 124 2.54 -24.04 -12.29
N TYR A 125 2.65 -22.72 -12.50
CA TYR A 125 3.71 -22.15 -13.33
C TYR A 125 5.10 -22.22 -12.67
N VAL A 126 5.19 -22.05 -11.35
CA VAL A 126 6.47 -22.21 -10.62
C VAL A 126 6.96 -23.65 -10.67
N MET A 127 6.07 -24.64 -10.51
CA MET A 127 6.39 -26.06 -10.65
C MET A 127 6.87 -26.40 -12.05
N GLU A 128 6.19 -25.87 -13.08
CA GLU A 128 6.59 -26.08 -14.48
C GLU A 128 7.98 -25.49 -14.75
N TRP A 129 8.23 -24.26 -14.29
CA TRP A 129 9.51 -23.59 -14.47
C TRP A 129 10.66 -24.29 -13.76
N THR A 130 10.41 -24.86 -12.57
CA THR A 130 11.42 -25.59 -11.81
C THR A 130 11.61 -27.05 -12.26
N GLY A 131 10.78 -27.53 -13.19
CA GLY A 131 10.79 -28.93 -13.63
C GLY A 131 10.29 -29.93 -12.58
N ASN A 132 9.72 -29.45 -11.47
CA ASN A 132 9.23 -30.27 -10.36
C ASN A 132 7.71 -30.46 -10.46
N SER A 133 7.23 -30.89 -11.62
CA SER A 133 5.81 -31.14 -11.83
C SER A 133 5.37 -32.47 -11.18
N GLY A 134 4.10 -32.55 -10.82
CA GLY A 134 3.47 -33.76 -10.27
C GLY A 134 3.20 -33.72 -8.76
N TYR A 135 2.27 -34.58 -8.33
CA TYR A 135 1.74 -34.62 -6.97
C TYR A 135 2.81 -34.75 -5.87
N ALA A 136 3.82 -35.61 -6.08
CA ALA A 136 4.87 -35.86 -5.09
C ALA A 136 5.69 -34.59 -4.76
N ASN A 137 5.87 -33.69 -5.73
CA ASN A 137 6.71 -32.51 -5.59
C ASN A 137 5.93 -31.24 -5.24
N PHE A 138 4.59 -31.27 -5.32
CA PHE A 138 3.72 -30.13 -5.07
C PHE A 138 4.00 -29.47 -3.70
N ALA A 139 4.09 -30.26 -2.62
CA ALA A 139 4.35 -29.71 -1.29
C ALA A 139 5.76 -29.13 -1.16
N ALA A 140 6.75 -29.75 -1.82
CA ALA A 140 8.14 -29.28 -1.80
C ALA A 140 8.30 -27.90 -2.45
N VAL A 141 7.44 -27.53 -3.40
CA VAL A 141 7.44 -26.20 -4.04
C VAL A 141 6.42 -25.26 -3.39
N GLY A 142 5.22 -25.75 -3.08
CA GLY A 142 4.11 -24.97 -2.55
C GLY A 142 4.33 -24.44 -1.14
N ARG A 143 4.93 -25.25 -0.25
CA ARG A 143 5.18 -24.84 1.14
C ARG A 143 6.23 -23.74 1.24
N PRO A 144 7.40 -23.80 0.57
CA PRO A 144 8.31 -22.66 0.51
C PRO A 144 7.66 -21.43 -0.12
N LEU A 145 6.82 -21.61 -1.14
CA LEU A 145 6.11 -20.47 -1.72
C LEU A 145 5.18 -19.81 -0.70
N SER A 146 4.44 -20.59 0.11
CA SER A 146 3.62 -20.08 1.20
C SER A 146 4.46 -19.39 2.28
N GLY A 147 5.58 -19.99 2.69
CA GLY A 147 6.56 -19.38 3.60
C GLY A 147 7.07 -18.02 3.11
N PHE A 148 7.29 -17.88 1.80
CA PHE A 148 7.69 -16.61 1.18
C PHE A 148 6.60 -15.54 1.28
N PHE A 149 5.36 -15.85 0.92
CA PHE A 149 4.25 -14.90 0.99
C PHE A 149 3.92 -14.49 2.44
N ASP A 150 4.00 -15.40 3.39
CA ASP A 150 3.82 -15.08 4.81
C ASP A 150 4.96 -14.17 5.33
N LEU A 151 6.21 -14.45 4.96
CA LEU A 151 7.34 -13.59 5.30
C LEU A 151 7.22 -12.18 4.69
N MET A 152 6.77 -12.09 3.43
CA MET A 152 6.49 -10.80 2.80
C MET A 152 5.36 -10.05 3.51
N THR A 153 4.38 -10.77 4.07
CA THR A 153 3.33 -10.15 4.90
C THR A 153 3.91 -9.49 6.15
N VAL A 154 4.85 -10.15 6.84
CA VAL A 154 5.58 -9.56 7.99
C VAL A 154 6.26 -8.25 7.60
N TRP A 155 6.90 -8.23 6.42
CA TRP A 155 7.54 -7.02 5.90
C TRP A 155 6.54 -5.91 5.57
N VAL A 156 5.42 -6.22 4.91
CA VAL A 156 4.37 -5.23 4.60
C VAL A 156 3.76 -4.66 5.87
N LEU A 157 3.54 -5.49 6.90
CA LEU A 157 3.04 -5.04 8.20
C LEU A 157 3.98 -4.02 8.85
N TYR A 158 5.30 -4.25 8.79
CA TYR A 158 6.30 -3.27 9.21
C TYR A 158 6.13 -1.93 8.47
N LEU A 159 5.92 -1.97 7.15
CA LEU A 159 5.77 -0.75 6.33
C LEU A 159 4.53 0.05 6.75
N ILE A 160 3.39 -0.62 6.94
CA ILE A 160 2.14 0.02 7.36
C ILE A 160 2.30 0.64 8.74
N ALA A 161 2.75 -0.14 9.73
CA ALA A 161 2.91 0.33 11.10
C ALA A 161 3.95 1.46 11.21
N SER A 162 5.04 1.39 10.44
CA SER A 162 6.03 2.47 10.37
C SER A 162 5.48 3.75 9.76
N ARG A 163 4.52 3.62 8.82
CA ARG A 163 3.91 4.74 8.09
C ARG A 163 2.78 5.41 8.86
N LEU A 164 2.00 4.63 9.63
CA LEU A 164 0.92 5.15 10.47
C LEU A 164 1.42 5.71 11.79
N PHE A 165 2.50 5.16 12.33
CA PHE A 165 3.06 5.55 13.62
C PHE A 165 4.53 5.94 13.49
N ASN A 166 5.44 5.03 13.83
CA ASN A 166 6.88 5.23 13.77
C ASN A 166 7.61 3.90 13.61
N ARG A 167 8.92 3.95 13.32
CA ARG A 167 9.74 2.75 13.07
C ARG A 167 9.79 1.77 14.24
N LYS A 168 9.67 2.24 15.49
CA LYS A 168 9.68 1.36 16.68
C LYS A 168 8.42 0.50 16.72
N VAL A 169 7.26 1.12 16.49
CA VAL A 169 5.97 0.42 16.38
C VAL A 169 6.00 -0.54 15.18
N GLY A 170 6.59 -0.12 14.06
CA GLY A 170 6.82 -0.99 12.91
C GLY A 170 7.61 -2.26 13.25
N LEU A 171 8.75 -2.13 13.94
CA LEU A 171 9.55 -3.27 14.36
C LEU A 171 8.80 -4.18 15.31
N LEU A 172 8.05 -3.61 16.26
CA LEU A 172 7.26 -4.39 17.21
C LEU A 172 6.15 -5.18 16.50
N ALA A 173 5.46 -4.56 15.53
CA ALA A 173 4.44 -5.22 14.74
C ALA A 173 5.03 -6.40 13.92
N ALA A 174 6.16 -6.18 13.24
CA ALA A 174 6.83 -7.25 12.51
C ALA A 174 7.37 -8.36 13.43
N ALA A 175 7.91 -8.02 14.61
CA ALA A 175 8.34 -9.03 15.57
C ALA A 175 7.16 -9.90 16.01
N PHE A 176 6.05 -9.29 16.44
CA PHE A 176 4.86 -10.07 16.85
C PHE A 176 4.30 -10.94 15.73
N SER A 177 4.28 -10.46 14.48
CA SER A 177 3.88 -11.28 13.33
C SER A 177 4.88 -12.41 13.02
N ALA A 178 6.18 -12.13 13.07
CA ALA A 178 7.23 -13.11 12.79
C ALA A 178 7.20 -14.29 13.77
N PHE A 179 6.86 -14.04 15.04
CA PHE A 179 6.77 -15.04 16.12
C PHE A 179 5.34 -15.55 16.36
N ALA A 180 4.35 -15.13 15.57
CA ALA A 180 2.97 -15.60 15.72
C ALA A 180 2.87 -17.07 15.34
N VAL A 181 2.58 -17.92 16.33
CA VAL A 181 2.52 -19.40 16.16
C VAL A 181 1.58 -19.81 15.03
N LEU A 182 0.40 -19.18 14.94
CA LEU A 182 -0.58 -19.50 13.91
C LEU A 182 -0.08 -19.17 12.50
N GLN A 183 0.60 -18.03 12.31
CA GLN A 183 1.16 -17.67 11.00
C GLN A 183 2.28 -18.64 10.61
N ILE A 184 3.17 -18.95 11.56
CA ILE A 184 4.23 -19.94 11.34
C ILE A 184 3.63 -21.29 10.98
N GLN A 185 2.61 -21.76 11.69
CA GLN A 185 1.99 -23.05 11.40
C GLN A 185 1.37 -23.08 9.99
N LEU A 186 0.57 -22.06 9.65
CA LEU A 186 -0.10 -22.00 8.34
C LEU A 186 0.90 -21.81 7.19
N SER A 187 2.06 -21.20 7.41
CA SER A 187 3.08 -21.05 6.38
C SER A 187 3.75 -22.36 5.97
N HIS A 188 3.64 -23.42 6.80
CA HIS A 188 4.14 -24.76 6.47
C HIS A 188 3.15 -25.59 5.64
N PHE A 189 2.01 -25.02 5.28
CA PHE A 189 1.04 -25.64 4.41
C PHE A 189 0.81 -24.76 3.19
N PHE A 190 0.66 -25.38 2.02
CA PHE A 190 0.13 -24.66 0.87
C PHE A 190 -1.38 -24.46 1.01
N THR A 191 -1.77 -23.24 1.35
CA THR A 191 -3.17 -22.81 1.49
C THR A 191 -3.38 -21.46 0.84
N VAL A 192 -4.56 -21.23 0.27
CA VAL A 192 -4.88 -19.97 -0.42
C VAL A 192 -4.94 -18.76 0.53
N ASP A 193 -5.15 -19.02 1.81
CA ASP A 193 -5.26 -18.01 2.87
C ASP A 193 -3.99 -17.17 3.03
N ILE A 194 -2.81 -17.77 2.94
CA ILE A 194 -1.53 -17.07 3.07
C ILE A 194 -1.35 -16.03 1.96
N TYR A 195 -1.70 -16.40 0.73
CA TYR A 195 -1.65 -15.51 -0.44
C TYR A 195 -2.68 -14.40 -0.33
N ALA A 196 -3.92 -14.74 0.03
CA ALA A 196 -4.98 -13.76 0.24
C ALA A 196 -4.58 -12.73 1.32
N ASN A 197 -4.03 -13.20 2.44
CA ASN A 197 -3.56 -12.36 3.54
C ASN A 197 -2.46 -11.39 3.08
N PHE A 198 -1.46 -11.86 2.34
CA PHE A 198 -0.41 -11.00 1.78
C PHE A 198 -0.99 -9.87 0.91
N PHE A 199 -1.85 -10.22 -0.05
CA PHE A 199 -2.44 -9.25 -0.96
C PHE A 199 -3.38 -8.28 -0.23
N ILE A 200 -4.11 -8.73 0.80
CA ILE A 200 -4.91 -7.86 1.68
C ILE A 200 -4.02 -6.81 2.34
N TRP A 201 -2.94 -7.22 3.01
CA TRP A 201 -2.04 -6.28 3.68
C TRP A 201 -1.38 -5.32 2.69
N LEU A 202 -1.00 -5.80 1.50
CA LEU A 202 -0.41 -4.97 0.47
C LEU A 202 -1.40 -3.94 -0.08
N SER A 203 -2.66 -4.31 -0.30
CA SER A 203 -3.73 -3.37 -0.64
C SER A 203 -3.95 -2.34 0.48
N LEU A 204 -4.00 -2.76 1.74
CA LEU A 204 -4.14 -1.85 2.87
C LEU A 204 -3.00 -0.84 2.94
N TYR A 205 -1.77 -1.27 2.64
CA TYR A 205 -0.63 -0.35 2.52
C TYR A 205 -0.89 0.75 1.50
N PHE A 206 -1.38 0.42 0.31
CA PHE A 206 -1.71 1.44 -0.70
C PHE A 206 -2.91 2.30 -0.32
N ALA A 207 -3.91 1.75 0.38
CA ALA A 207 -5.02 2.56 0.93
C ALA A 207 -4.49 3.64 1.90
N VAL A 208 -3.56 3.28 2.78
CA VAL A 208 -2.89 4.24 3.67
C VAL A 208 -2.11 5.29 2.87
N VAL A 209 -1.38 4.88 1.82
CA VAL A 209 -0.65 5.81 0.95
C VAL A 209 -1.60 6.80 0.28
N ILE A 210 -2.74 6.35 -0.24
CA ILE A 210 -3.76 7.20 -0.87
C ILE A 210 -4.30 8.22 0.15
N ALA A 211 -4.69 7.75 1.34
CA ALA A 211 -5.22 8.61 2.39
C ALA A 211 -4.22 9.71 2.81
N GLN A 212 -2.93 9.42 2.79
CA GLN A 212 -1.84 10.36 3.13
C GLN A 212 -1.34 11.20 1.94
N SER A 213 -1.83 10.96 0.72
CA SER A 213 -1.37 11.68 -0.48
C SER A 213 -1.93 13.09 -0.62
N ALA A 214 -2.77 13.54 0.32
CA ALA A 214 -3.32 14.89 0.33
C ALA A 214 -2.20 15.91 0.57
N ASN A 215 -1.90 16.74 -0.43
CA ASN A 215 -0.99 17.87 -0.30
C ASN A 215 -1.79 19.19 -0.40
N PRO A 216 -1.99 19.92 0.71
CA PRO A 216 -2.76 21.16 0.74
C PRO A 216 -2.14 22.32 -0.06
N GLN A 217 -0.87 22.22 -0.46
CA GLN A 217 -0.11 23.33 -1.04
C GLN A 217 -0.05 23.32 -2.58
N THR A 218 -0.63 22.31 -3.24
CA THR A 218 -0.59 22.25 -4.71
C THR A 218 -1.72 23.09 -5.30
N ASN A 219 -1.37 24.24 -5.89
CA ASN A 219 -2.28 25.02 -6.74
C ASN A 219 -2.58 24.23 -8.02
N GLN A 220 -3.57 23.33 -7.98
CA GLN A 220 -4.01 22.59 -9.15
C GLN A 220 -5.08 23.38 -9.94
N PRO A 221 -5.04 23.33 -11.28
CA PRO A 221 -6.06 23.96 -12.11
C PRO A 221 -7.42 23.28 -11.90
N THR A 222 -8.43 24.07 -11.56
CA THR A 222 -9.82 23.64 -11.41
C THR A 222 -10.44 23.45 -12.80
N ASN A 223 -10.72 22.21 -13.21
CA ASN A 223 -11.64 21.75 -14.29
C ASN A 223 -11.13 20.45 -14.98
N LEU A 224 -11.80 20.00 -16.05
CA LEU A 224 -11.49 18.83 -16.91
C LEU A 224 -10.00 18.67 -17.29
N GLN A 225 -9.20 19.74 -17.26
CA GLN A 225 -7.73 19.66 -17.44
C GLN A 225 -7.03 18.88 -16.33
N SER A 226 -7.60 18.84 -15.11
CA SER A 226 -7.15 17.98 -14.01
C SER A 226 -7.22 16.49 -14.37
N LEU A 227 -8.22 16.08 -15.16
CA LEU A 227 -8.36 14.69 -15.61
C LEU A 227 -7.26 14.30 -16.60
N LEU A 228 -6.77 15.24 -17.42
CA LEU A 228 -5.63 15.00 -18.30
C LEU A 228 -4.31 14.89 -17.51
N ALA A 229 -4.26 15.47 -16.30
CA ALA A 229 -3.10 15.39 -15.41
C ALA A 229 -3.14 14.20 -14.43
N LEU A 230 -4.17 13.35 -14.49
CA LEU A 230 -4.34 12.18 -13.60
C LEU A 230 -3.06 11.33 -13.47
N PRO A 231 -2.33 11.00 -14.55
CA PRO A 231 -1.12 10.17 -14.45
C PRO A 231 -0.01 10.76 -13.59
N ARG A 232 -0.02 12.08 -13.36
CA ARG A 232 0.95 12.78 -12.49
C ARG A 232 0.45 12.91 -11.06
N HIS A 233 -0.79 12.53 -10.78
CA HIS A 233 -1.38 12.63 -9.44
C HIS A 233 -0.66 11.66 -8.48
N PRO A 234 -0.28 12.07 -7.25
CA PRO A 234 0.46 11.22 -6.31
C PRO A 234 -0.29 9.93 -5.93
N ALA A 235 -1.62 9.99 -5.88
CA ALA A 235 -2.48 8.84 -5.64
C ALA A 235 -2.77 7.98 -6.90
N PHE A 236 -2.27 8.35 -8.09
CA PHE A 236 -2.55 7.60 -9.32
C PHE A 236 -2.06 6.15 -9.25
N LEU A 237 -0.75 5.98 -9.08
CA LEU A 237 -0.14 4.66 -9.00
C LEU A 237 -0.64 3.88 -7.76
N PRO A 238 -0.73 4.48 -6.56
CA PRO A 238 -1.33 3.81 -5.40
C PRO A 238 -2.76 3.29 -5.64
N SER A 239 -3.62 4.04 -6.34
CA SER A 239 -4.99 3.58 -6.65
C SER A 239 -5.02 2.40 -7.62
N LEU A 240 -4.16 2.40 -8.64
CA LEU A 240 -4.01 1.27 -9.56
C LEU A 240 -3.48 0.03 -8.83
N LEU A 241 -2.45 0.20 -7.98
CA LEU A 241 -1.86 -0.89 -7.20
C LEU A 241 -2.83 -1.42 -6.14
N PHE A 242 -3.60 -0.55 -5.49
CA PHE A 242 -4.68 -0.97 -4.60
C PHE A 242 -5.66 -1.89 -5.34
N GLY A 243 -6.11 -1.47 -6.53
CA GLY A 243 -6.99 -2.24 -7.39
C GLY A 243 -6.41 -3.61 -7.76
N LEU A 244 -5.19 -3.62 -8.30
CA LEU A 244 -4.45 -4.82 -8.65
C LEU A 244 -4.38 -5.83 -7.49
N PHE A 245 -3.87 -5.41 -6.34
CA PHE A 245 -3.68 -6.33 -5.21
C PHE A 245 -4.99 -6.73 -4.54
N SER A 246 -6.02 -5.86 -4.54
CA SER A 246 -7.32 -6.26 -3.99
C SER A 246 -8.02 -7.26 -4.90
N GLY A 247 -7.83 -7.15 -6.22
CA GLY A 247 -8.27 -8.15 -7.19
C GLY A 247 -7.56 -9.49 -6.96
N MET A 248 -6.24 -9.47 -6.78
CA MET A 248 -5.44 -10.68 -6.46
C MET A 248 -5.84 -11.32 -5.13
N ALA A 249 -6.18 -10.51 -4.11
CA ALA A 249 -6.69 -11.01 -2.84
C ALA A 249 -8.01 -11.77 -3.01
N LEU A 250 -8.97 -11.21 -3.76
CA LEU A 250 -10.24 -11.87 -4.05
C LEU A 250 -10.08 -13.08 -4.96
N ALA A 251 -9.14 -13.05 -5.91
CA ALA A 251 -8.77 -14.18 -6.75
C ALA A 251 -8.07 -15.29 -5.96
N SER A 252 -7.59 -15.02 -4.74
CA SER A 252 -7.07 -16.01 -3.80
C SER A 252 -8.16 -16.51 -2.83
N LYS A 253 -9.01 -15.62 -2.33
CA LYS A 253 -10.14 -15.98 -1.47
C LYS A 253 -11.26 -14.95 -1.53
N ILE A 254 -12.45 -15.36 -1.96
CA ILE A 254 -13.59 -14.44 -2.16
C ILE A 254 -14.04 -13.74 -0.86
N SER A 255 -13.78 -14.34 0.31
CA SER A 255 -14.07 -13.72 1.61
C SER A 255 -13.29 -12.42 1.87
N ALA A 256 -12.29 -12.10 1.04
CA ALA A 256 -11.58 -10.82 1.08
C ALA A 256 -12.40 -9.63 0.54
N TYR A 257 -13.61 -9.84 0.00
CA TYR A 257 -14.45 -8.78 -0.59
C TYR A 257 -14.65 -7.50 0.26
N PRO A 258 -14.69 -7.52 1.62
CA PRO A 258 -14.83 -6.29 2.40
C PRO A 258 -13.67 -5.31 2.20
N LEU A 259 -12.50 -5.81 1.76
CA LEU A 259 -11.32 -4.98 1.45
C LEU A 259 -11.62 -3.89 0.42
N VAL A 260 -12.52 -4.14 -0.54
CA VAL A 260 -12.87 -3.18 -1.60
C VAL A 260 -13.41 -1.86 -1.03
N LEU A 261 -14.02 -1.90 0.16
CA LEU A 261 -14.51 -0.72 0.88
C LEU A 261 -13.38 0.19 1.39
N MET A 262 -12.14 -0.29 1.46
CA MET A 262 -11.02 0.53 1.93
C MET A 262 -10.63 1.62 0.93
N LEU A 263 -10.92 1.44 -0.36
CA LEU A 263 -10.67 2.46 -1.38
C LEU A 263 -11.54 3.71 -1.21
N PRO A 264 -12.90 3.62 -1.12
CA PRO A 264 -13.72 4.79 -0.82
C PRO A 264 -13.43 5.38 0.56
N VAL A 265 -13.07 4.57 1.57
CA VAL A 265 -12.65 5.09 2.88
C VAL A 265 -11.37 5.92 2.75
N ALA A 266 -10.35 5.42 2.05
CA ALA A 266 -9.11 6.16 1.81
C ALA A 266 -9.34 7.46 1.02
N ALA A 267 -10.19 7.42 0.00
CA ALA A 267 -10.60 8.60 -0.75
C ALA A 267 -11.36 9.61 0.13
N GLY A 268 -12.26 9.14 1.01
CA GLY A 268 -12.96 9.98 1.96
C GLY A 268 -11.99 10.69 2.92
N ILE A 269 -11.02 9.96 3.47
CA ILE A 269 -9.97 10.53 4.33
C ILE A 269 -9.15 11.56 3.55
N TYR A 270 -8.75 11.25 2.31
CA TYR A 270 -8.04 12.18 1.43
C TYR A 270 -8.82 13.50 1.26
N LEU A 271 -10.12 13.43 0.97
CA LEU A 271 -10.97 14.60 0.76
C LEU A 271 -11.18 15.43 2.04
N LEU A 272 -11.23 14.79 3.20
CA LEU A 272 -11.36 15.48 4.49
C LEU A 272 -10.15 16.37 4.79
N HIS A 273 -8.95 15.94 4.37
CA HIS A 273 -7.71 16.72 4.52
C HIS A 273 -7.57 17.87 3.53
N GLN A 274 -8.43 17.96 2.51
CA GLN A 274 -8.39 19.04 1.51
C GLN A 274 -9.15 20.30 1.95
N PRO A 275 -8.67 21.50 1.59
CA PRO A 275 -9.37 22.77 1.84
C PRO A 275 -10.78 22.76 1.22
N ALA A 276 -11.77 23.33 1.93
CA ALA A 276 -13.18 23.29 1.51
C ALA A 276 -13.42 23.78 0.07
N LYS A 277 -12.64 24.77 -0.39
CA LYS A 277 -12.73 25.34 -1.74
C LYS A 277 -12.31 24.36 -2.85
N MET A 278 -11.45 23.38 -2.54
CA MET A 278 -10.90 22.42 -3.51
C MET A 278 -11.58 21.05 -3.46
N ARG A 279 -12.39 20.77 -2.42
CA ARG A 279 -13.00 19.44 -2.19
C ARG A 279 -13.78 18.90 -3.37
N VAL A 280 -14.54 19.73 -4.08
CA VAL A 280 -15.35 19.29 -5.23
C VAL A 280 -14.45 18.84 -6.39
N SER A 281 -13.41 19.60 -6.72
CA SER A 281 -12.46 19.23 -7.78
C SER A 281 -11.71 17.95 -7.41
N SER A 282 -11.19 17.88 -6.18
CA SER A 282 -10.50 16.69 -5.68
C SER A 282 -11.41 15.46 -5.63
N ALA A 283 -12.72 15.63 -5.39
CA ALA A 283 -13.67 14.52 -5.39
C ALA A 283 -13.86 13.93 -6.79
N ILE A 284 -13.87 14.77 -7.84
CA ILE A 284 -13.94 14.30 -9.23
C ILE A 284 -12.69 13.50 -9.58
N GLU A 285 -11.50 14.01 -9.24
CA GLU A 285 -10.23 13.31 -9.47
C GLU A 285 -10.15 11.98 -8.71
N MET A 286 -10.52 11.98 -7.42
CA MET A 286 -10.57 10.74 -6.63
C MET A 286 -11.56 9.74 -7.21
N THR A 287 -12.72 10.19 -7.70
CA THR A 287 -13.70 9.30 -8.33
C THR A 287 -13.13 8.67 -9.60
N ALA A 288 -12.43 9.44 -10.44
CA ALA A 288 -11.76 8.90 -11.63
C ALA A 288 -10.67 7.89 -11.26
N LEU A 289 -9.86 8.19 -10.23
CA LEU A 289 -8.83 7.28 -9.72
C LEU A 289 -9.41 6.01 -9.13
N MET A 290 -10.53 6.10 -8.43
CA MET A 290 -11.27 4.95 -7.92
C MET A 290 -11.81 4.08 -9.05
N ALA A 291 -12.34 4.70 -10.11
CA ALA A 291 -12.82 3.96 -11.28
C ALA A 291 -11.68 3.21 -11.98
N LEU A 292 -10.51 3.85 -12.13
CA LEU A 292 -9.32 3.19 -12.68
C LEU A 292 -8.80 2.07 -11.78
N GLY A 293 -8.77 2.29 -10.46
CA GLY A 293 -8.47 1.24 -9.48
C GLY A 293 -9.46 0.08 -9.56
N GLY A 294 -10.75 0.36 -9.72
CA GLY A 294 -11.81 -0.63 -9.93
C GLY A 294 -11.62 -1.42 -11.23
N ALA A 295 -11.24 -0.77 -12.33
CA ALA A 295 -10.92 -1.45 -13.59
C ALA A 295 -9.72 -2.41 -13.43
N MET A 296 -8.65 -1.96 -12.74
CA MET A 296 -7.52 -2.81 -12.41
C MET A 296 -7.89 -3.96 -11.48
N PHE A 297 -8.79 -3.73 -10.53
CA PHE A 297 -9.35 -4.77 -9.67
C PHE A 297 -10.03 -5.86 -10.47
N PHE A 298 -10.93 -5.52 -11.40
CA PHE A 298 -11.62 -6.52 -12.23
C PHE A 298 -10.66 -7.27 -13.15
N LEU A 299 -9.68 -6.57 -13.71
CA LEU A 299 -8.63 -7.20 -14.50
C LEU A 299 -7.86 -8.23 -13.67
N ALA A 300 -7.40 -7.84 -12.48
CA ALA A 300 -6.60 -8.69 -11.60
C ALA A 300 -7.40 -9.82 -10.94
N PHE A 301 -8.68 -9.60 -10.62
CA PHE A 301 -9.58 -10.65 -10.12
C PHE A 301 -9.83 -11.75 -11.16
N ARG A 302 -9.71 -11.39 -12.43
CA ARG A 302 -9.89 -12.30 -13.56
C ARG A 302 -8.60 -13.03 -13.95
N VAL A 303 -7.45 -12.67 -13.34
CA VAL A 303 -6.14 -13.33 -13.47
C VAL A 303 -5.98 -14.40 -12.38
#